data_AF-A0A521SJE0-F1
#
_entry.id   AF-A0A521SJE0-F1
#
_cell.length_a   1.000
_cell.length_b   1.000
_cell.length_c   1.000
_cell.angle_alpha   90.00
_cell.angle_beta   90.00
_cell.angle_gamma   90.00
#
_symmetry.space_group_name_H-M   'P 1'
#
loop_
_entity.id
_entity.type
_entity.pdbx_description
1 polymer ?
#
loop_
_entity_poly.entity_id
_entity_poly.type
_entity_poly.pdbx_seq_one_letter_code
_entity_poly.pdbx_strand_id
1 'polypeptide(L)'
;MSTDPITYESRPALKHPVLILAFAGWNDAGASATTAVRYLVEQLMATKFASIDPEEFYDFSIQRPQVRLTEGMQRQLHWPSYDLHYGGGIGIERDFVFGIGAEPHLRW
;
A
#
# COMPACT_ATOMS: atom_id res chain seq x y z
N MET A 1 2.42 18.28 -16.97
CA MET A 1 1.47 18.70 -15.93
C MET A 1 1.69 17.75 -14.77
N SER A 2 2.09 18.23 -13.59
CA SER A 2 2.26 17.36 -12.43
C SER A 2 0.86 16.99 -11.92
N THR A 3 0.46 15.76 -12.19
CA THR A 3 -0.71 15.11 -11.60
C THR A 3 -0.41 14.84 -10.12
N ASP A 4 -1.44 14.94 -9.27
CA ASP A 4 -1.33 14.52 -7.87
C ASP A 4 -0.89 13.05 -7.83
N PRO A 5 0.24 12.71 -7.18
CA PRO A 5 0.73 11.34 -7.16
C PRO A 5 -0.17 10.42 -6.34
N ILE A 6 -1.14 10.95 -5.59
CA ILE A 6 -2.06 10.15 -4.80
C ILE A 6 -3.37 9.96 -5.56
N THR A 7 -3.68 8.72 -5.87
CA THR A 7 -4.99 8.32 -6.40
C THR A 7 -5.88 7.89 -5.25
N TYR A 8 -7.04 8.54 -5.09
CA TYR A 8 -8.04 8.21 -4.07
C TYR A 8 -9.18 7.39 -4.67
N GLU A 9 -9.47 6.23 -4.06
CA GLU A 9 -10.69 5.44 -4.32
C GLU A 9 -11.86 5.95 -3.47
N SER A 10 -11.56 6.44 -2.26
CA SER A 10 -12.55 7.06 -1.37
C SER A 10 -11.87 8.03 -0.40
N ARG A 11 -12.68 8.81 0.32
CA ARG A 11 -12.22 9.75 1.36
C ARG A 11 -12.97 9.48 2.66
N PRO A 12 -12.53 8.50 3.46
CA PRO A 12 -13.22 8.15 4.70
C PRO A 12 -13.12 9.26 5.74
N ALA A 13 -14.17 9.46 6.52
CA ALA A 13 -14.14 10.30 7.70
C ALA A 13 -13.60 9.47 8.88
N LEU A 14 -12.38 9.77 9.32
CA LEU A 14 -11.68 9.03 10.37
C LEU A 14 -11.71 9.77 11.71
N LYS A 15 -11.87 9.03 12.80
CA LYS A 15 -11.88 9.51 14.18
C LYS A 15 -10.55 9.17 14.86
N HIS A 16 -9.81 10.21 15.24
CA HIS A 16 -8.52 10.10 15.94
C HIS A 16 -7.57 9.03 15.33
N PRO A 17 -7.30 9.09 14.00
CA PRO A 17 -6.61 8.00 13.32
C PRO A 17 -5.16 7.84 13.77
N VAL A 18 -4.70 6.59 13.83
CA VAL A 18 -3.29 6.24 13.97
C VAL A 18 -2.76 5.74 12.63
N LEU A 19 -1.64 6.29 12.17
CA LEU A 19 -0.96 5.86 10.96
C LEU A 19 0.12 4.82 11.28
N ILE A 20 0.08 3.69 10.59
CA ILE A 20 1.08 2.63 10.65
C ILE A 20 1.60 2.39 9.23
N LEU A 21 2.91 2.54 9.03
CA LEU A 21 3.56 2.39 7.73
C LEU A 21 4.49 1.17 7.76
N ALA A 22 4.43 0.35 6.71
CA ALA A 22 5.41 -0.69 6.45
C ALA A 22 5.92 -0.58 5.02
N PHE A 23 7.24 -0.60 4.89
CA PHE A 23 7.95 -0.56 3.62
C PHE A 23 8.60 -1.92 3.40
N ALA A 24 8.34 -2.54 2.24
CA ALA A 24 9.02 -3.74 1.78
C ALA A 24 10.39 -3.36 1.21
N GLY A 25 11.36 -4.26 1.35
CA GLY A 25 12.70 -4.09 0.78
C GLY A 25 13.77 -4.32 1.82
N TRP A 26 14.81 -3.48 1.78
CA TRP A 26 16.02 -3.66 2.59
C TRP A 26 15.75 -3.57 4.10
N ASN A 27 14.83 -2.69 4.51
CA ASN A 27 14.46 -2.48 5.90
C ASN A 27 13.56 -3.60 6.50
N ASP A 28 13.04 -4.51 5.68
CA ASP A 28 12.01 -5.47 6.07
C ASP A 28 12.50 -6.92 6.00
N ALA A 29 13.46 -7.23 6.86
CA ALA A 29 14.04 -8.57 6.97
C ALA A 29 12.95 -9.61 7.27
N GLY A 30 12.91 -10.68 6.48
CA GLY A 30 11.90 -11.74 6.61
C GLY A 30 10.46 -11.28 6.33
N ALA A 31 10.28 -10.12 5.68
CA ALA A 31 8.99 -9.47 5.50
C ALA A 31 8.23 -9.22 6.82
N SER A 32 8.94 -9.06 7.94
CA SER A 32 8.35 -8.96 9.28
C SER A 32 7.35 -7.80 9.43
N ALA A 33 7.73 -6.59 9.02
CA ALA A 33 6.91 -5.39 9.12
C ALA A 33 5.75 -5.42 8.14
N THR A 34 6.00 -5.77 6.87
CA THR A 34 4.91 -5.83 5.88
C THR A 34 3.94 -6.97 6.17
N THR A 35 4.40 -8.11 6.69
CA THR A 35 3.51 -9.21 7.12
C THR A 35 2.66 -8.79 8.32
N ALA A 36 3.24 -8.10 9.31
CA ALA A 36 2.48 -7.59 10.46
C ALA A 36 1.38 -6.61 10.02
N VAL A 37 1.68 -5.67 9.11
CA VAL A 37 0.68 -4.72 8.60
C VAL A 37 -0.38 -5.41 7.74
N ARG A 38 -0.02 -6.36 6.85
CA ARG A 38 -1.02 -7.16 6.11
C ARG A 38 -1.96 -7.90 7.05
N TYR A 39 -1.41 -8.53 8.08
CA TYR A 39 -2.20 -9.23 9.08
C TYR A 39 -3.20 -8.29 9.76
N LEU A 40 -2.78 -7.08 10.16
CA LEU A 40 -3.70 -6.09 10.75
C LEU A 40 -4.77 -5.62 9.77
N VAL A 41 -4.41 -5.36 8.51
CA VAL A 41 -5.36 -5.00 7.44
C VAL A 41 -6.43 -6.08 7.28
N GLU A 42 -6.02 -7.36 7.27
CA GLU A 42 -6.93 -8.49 7.17
C GLU A 42 -7.83 -8.63 8.41
N GLN A 43 -7.26 -8.59 9.62
CA GLN A 43 -8.01 -8.76 10.86
C GLN A 43 -9.03 -7.65 11.12
N LEU A 44 -8.71 -6.42 10.70
CA LEU A 44 -9.60 -5.26 10.85
C LEU A 44 -10.53 -5.06 9.66
N MET A 45 -10.48 -5.94 8.65
CA MET A 45 -11.21 -5.79 7.38
C MET A 45 -11.01 -4.40 6.78
N ALA A 46 -9.77 -3.89 6.87
CA ALA A 46 -9.43 -2.56 6.44
C ALA A 46 -9.58 -2.42 4.92
N THR A 47 -10.15 -1.31 4.47
CA THR A 47 -10.49 -1.06 3.08
C THR A 47 -9.45 -0.13 2.47
N LYS A 48 -8.97 -0.44 1.26
CA LYS A 48 -8.11 0.46 0.50
C LYS A 48 -8.88 1.74 0.16
N PHE A 49 -8.27 2.90 0.38
CA PHE A 49 -8.87 4.20 0.02
C PHE A 49 -7.97 5.08 -0.83
N ALA A 50 -6.67 4.78 -0.89
CA ALA A 50 -5.74 5.48 -1.75
C ALA A 50 -4.53 4.63 -2.12
N SER A 51 -3.82 5.05 -3.16
CA SER A 51 -2.51 4.53 -3.55
C SER A 51 -1.63 5.64 -4.11
N ILE A 52 -0.32 5.48 -3.98
CA ILE A 52 0.67 6.35 -4.61
C ILE A 52 1.02 5.79 -5.99
N ASP A 53 0.89 6.61 -7.03
CA ASP A 53 1.33 6.30 -8.39
C ASP A 53 2.84 6.08 -8.39
N PRO A 54 3.33 4.92 -8.86
CA PRO A 54 4.75 4.62 -8.80
C PRO A 54 5.63 5.41 -9.78
N GLU A 55 5.08 6.04 -10.83
CA GLU A 55 5.83 6.57 -11.97
C GLU A 55 6.96 7.54 -11.57
N GLU A 56 6.71 8.40 -10.57
CA GLU A 56 7.69 9.41 -10.14
C GLU A 56 8.60 8.95 -8.99
N PHE A 57 8.35 7.79 -8.38
CA PHE A 57 8.99 7.38 -7.12
C PHE A 57 9.80 6.07 -7.23
N TYR A 58 9.56 5.25 -8.26
CA TYR A 58 10.23 3.96 -8.43
C TYR A 58 11.13 3.94 -9.65
N ASP A 59 12.35 3.43 -9.45
CA ASP A 59 13.20 3.02 -10.57
C ASP A 59 12.77 1.61 -11.01
N PHE A 60 12.07 1.53 -12.15
CA PHE A 60 11.58 0.25 -12.68
C PHE A 60 12.67 -0.69 -13.21
N SER A 61 13.92 -0.23 -13.32
CA SER A 61 15.07 -1.10 -13.60
C SER A 61 15.47 -1.93 -12.37
N ILE A 62 15.25 -1.38 -11.17
CA ILE A 62 15.47 -2.00 -9.87
C ILE A 62 14.22 -2.77 -9.44
N GLN A 63 13.07 -2.10 -9.41
CA GLN A 63 11.80 -2.71 -8.99
C GLN A 63 10.85 -2.90 -10.18
N ARG A 64 10.94 -4.09 -10.78
CA ARG A 64 10.22 -4.42 -12.01
C ARG A 64 8.74 -4.73 -11.76
N PRO A 65 7.83 -4.25 -12.63
CA PRO A 65 6.46 -4.73 -12.67
C PRO A 65 6.40 -6.24 -12.90
N GLN A 66 5.46 -6.92 -12.24
CA GLN A 66 5.28 -8.36 -12.36
C GLN A 66 4.20 -8.68 -13.39
N VAL A 67 4.47 -9.65 -14.26
CA VAL A 67 3.46 -10.19 -15.19
C VAL A 67 2.88 -11.47 -14.61
N ARG A 68 1.55 -11.54 -14.48
CA ARG A 68 0.82 -12.77 -14.14
C ARG A 68 0.01 -13.24 -15.34
N LEU A 69 0.02 -14.55 -15.57
CA LEU A 69 -0.85 -15.21 -16.55
C LEU A 69 -2.11 -15.71 -15.83
N THR A 70 -3.27 -15.30 -16.31
CA THR A 70 -4.57 -15.80 -15.82
C THR A 70 -4.96 -17.09 -16.55
N GLU A 71 -5.95 -17.83 -16.02
CA GLU A 71 -6.41 -19.12 -16.58
C GLU A 71 -6.83 -19.04 -18.07
N GLY A 72 -7.18 -17.84 -18.57
CA GLY A 72 -7.48 -17.58 -19.98
C GLY A 72 -6.30 -17.11 -20.84
N MET A 73 -5.06 -17.28 -20.41
CA MET A 73 -3.83 -16.75 -21.04
C MET A 73 -3.79 -15.22 -21.20
N GLN A 74 -4.67 -14.49 -20.52
CA GLN A 74 -4.58 -13.02 -20.45
C GLN A 74 -3.47 -12.62 -19.50
N ARG A 75 -2.60 -11.71 -19.96
CA ARG A 75 -1.49 -11.14 -19.18
C ARG A 75 -2.02 -9.99 -18.34
N GLN A 76 -1.80 -10.07 -17.02
CA GLN A 76 -2.06 -8.99 -16.09
C GLN A 76 -0.73 -8.41 -15.62
N LEU A 77 -0.57 -7.09 -15.74
CA LEU A 77 0.60 -6.36 -15.28
C LEU A 77 0.33 -5.80 -13.88
N HIS A 78 1.19 -6.13 -12.93
CA HIS A 78 1.16 -5.65 -11.56
C HIS A 78 2.31 -4.69 -11.36
N TRP A 79 1.99 -3.40 -11.30
CA TRP A 79 2.95 -2.35 -10.99
C TRP A 79 3.29 -2.35 -9.49
N PRO A 80 4.51 -1.93 -9.11
CA PRO A 80 4.79 -1.54 -7.74
C PRO A 80 3.77 -0.50 -7.27
N SER A 81 3.30 -0.59 -6.03
CA SER A 81 2.42 0.41 -5.45
C SER A 81 2.73 0.60 -3.97
N TYR A 82 2.35 1.78 -3.47
CA TYR A 82 2.24 2.03 -2.04
C TYR A 82 0.78 2.33 -1.71
N ASP A 83 0.14 1.40 -1.03
CA ASP A 83 -1.31 1.39 -0.83
C ASP A 83 -1.67 1.81 0.60
N LEU A 84 -2.72 2.61 0.70
CA LEU A 84 -3.26 3.12 1.96
C LEU A 84 -4.63 2.50 2.21
N HIS A 85 -4.76 1.89 3.39
CA HIS A 85 -5.97 1.22 3.86
C HIS A 85 -6.46 1.89 5.13
N TYR A 86 -7.76 1.83 5.40
CA TYR A 86 -8.33 2.31 6.65
C TYR A 86 -9.25 1.29 7.29
N GLY A 87 -9.32 1.25 8.62
CA GLY A 87 -10.20 0.37 9.35
C GLY A 87 -10.45 0.88 10.77
N GLY A 88 -11.62 0.57 11.32
CA GLY A 88 -11.95 0.91 12.70
C GLY A 88 -11.27 -0.04 13.69
N GLY A 89 -10.86 0.48 14.85
CA GLY A 89 -10.36 -0.35 15.94
C GLY A 89 -11.45 -1.24 16.53
N ILE A 90 -11.10 -2.49 16.84
CA ILE A 90 -12.02 -3.41 17.53
C ILE A 90 -11.99 -3.09 19.02
N GLY A 91 -13.12 -2.63 19.55
CA GLY A 91 -13.28 -2.35 21.00
C GLY A 91 -12.63 -1.07 21.49
N ILE A 92 -12.19 -0.18 20.58
CA ILE A 92 -11.62 1.13 20.93
C ILE A 92 -12.20 2.23 20.03
N GLU A 93 -12.23 3.46 20.53
CA GLU A 93 -12.71 4.63 19.76
C GLU A 93 -11.54 5.29 18.99
N ARG A 94 -10.89 4.52 18.12
CA ARG A 94 -9.84 5.01 17.20
C ARG A 94 -9.93 4.28 15.88
N ASP A 95 -9.70 5.02 14.81
CA ASP A 95 -9.48 4.44 13.49
C ASP A 95 -7.98 4.25 13.22
N PHE A 96 -7.68 3.41 12.24
CA PHE A 96 -6.33 3.15 11.79
C PHE A 96 -6.20 3.42 10.30
N VAL A 97 -5.03 3.92 9.92
CA VAL A 97 -4.58 4.01 8.55
C VAL A 97 -3.34 3.13 8.41
N PHE A 98 -3.36 2.21 7.47
CA PHE A 98 -2.27 1.30 7.17
C PHE A 98 -1.67 1.64 5.81
N GLY A 99 -0.41 2.03 5.80
CA GLY A 99 0.38 2.16 4.57
C GLY A 99 1.25 0.92 4.37
N ILE A 100 1.15 0.32 3.18
CA ILE A 100 1.95 -0.84 2.83
C ILE A 100 2.33 -0.82 1.37
N GLY A 101 3.61 -1.05 1.10
CA GLY A 101 4.15 -1.09 -0.25
C GLY A 101 5.66 -1.21 -0.23
N ALA A 102 6.29 -1.09 -1.38
CA ALA A 102 7.74 -1.02 -1.42
C ALA A 102 8.25 0.37 -1.04
N GLU A 103 9.49 0.44 -0.57
CA GLU A 103 10.16 1.71 -0.33
C GLU A 103 10.41 2.45 -1.66
N PRO A 104 10.10 3.75 -1.76
CA PRO A 104 10.41 4.52 -2.96
C PRO A 104 11.92 4.69 -3.11
N HIS A 105 12.40 4.65 -4.36
CA HIS A 105 13.81 4.82 -4.70
C HIS A 105 14.18 6.30 -4.93
N LEU A 106 13.19 7.08 -5.34
CA LEU A 106 13.32 8.47 -5.76
C LEU A 106 12.33 9.33 -4.95
N ARG A 107 12.63 10.62 -4.83
CA ARG A 107 11.71 11.64 -4.28
C ARG A 107 11.15 11.33 -2.89
N TRP A 108 12.04 11.00 -1.94
CA TRP A 108 11.73 10.99 -0.50
C TRP A 108 11.30 12.35 0.02
#